data_AF-A0AAX1K992-F1
#
_entry.id   AF-A0AAX1K992-F1
#
_cell.length_a   1.000
_cell.length_b   1.000
_cell.length_c   1.000
_cell.angle_alpha   90.00
_cell.angle_beta   90.00
_cell.angle_gamma   90.00
#
_symmetry.space_group_name_H-M   'P 1'
#
loop_
_entity.id
_entity.type
_entity.pdbx_description
1 polymer ?
#
loop_
_entity_poly.entity_id
_entity_poly.type
_entity_poly.pdbx_seq_one_letter_code
_entity_poly.pdbx_strand_id
1 'polypeptide(L)'
;MKITNADGTIRALSNRHVQMIAIGGTIGTGLFLGSGSTISKTGPSVMWVYLVLGFFFFLMMRAIGEMFYSDPTQHTFVAFISRYLGPSVGHFTGWTYWIGLIFVCMAELTATATYVKFWLPNVPAWLIEISFLLILAGVNLTAARLFGEAEFWFAMIKIVAIIALIVTGIFMMVGHHPTPLGQASIGNLFHNYQVFPNGIANFISAFPMVFFAFQGIEFVSITIGEAKNPHRVIKKAVNETLLRILLFYIGALIVIMGIIPWTSLSPDSSPFVQVFKLAGYPAAAAVINFVVLTSAASSLNSCLFSAGRHFYQLATEMPVTSRMHQIFGQISKSGVPAAAIVLSAVLVLVTPIMSLSAATTAVFTVVTGISSDMYLIVYTLAMLAHRKYRLSNDYLADGFKMPAYRITSPLTIAFFVLIFASLFFIQADIVGAIGAIIWTLLFGGITFAHQARLRAVTRS
;
A
#
# COMPACT_ATOMS: atom_id res chain seq x y z
N MET A 1 -2.93 6.51 33.45
CA MET A 1 -1.53 6.81 33.07
C MET A 1 -1.42 6.67 31.56
N LYS A 2 -1.08 7.73 30.82
CA LYS A 2 -0.89 7.64 29.35
C LYS A 2 0.42 6.89 29.11
N ILE A 3 0.37 5.76 28.39
CA ILE A 3 1.58 5.01 28.04
C ILE A 3 2.18 5.69 26.81
N THR A 4 3.44 6.09 26.88
CA THR A 4 4.20 6.70 25.79
C THR A 4 5.06 5.66 25.08
N ASN A 5 5.15 5.76 23.75
CA ASN A 5 6.07 4.99 22.91
C ASN A 5 7.50 5.51 23.06
N ALA A 6 8.49 4.76 22.55
CA ALA A 6 9.90 5.15 22.58
C ALA A 6 10.19 6.42 21.76
N ASP A 7 9.33 6.74 20.80
CA ASP A 7 9.36 7.96 19.98
C ASP A 7 8.62 9.16 20.60
N GLY A 8 8.14 9.04 21.84
CA GLY A 8 7.41 10.09 22.56
C GLY A 8 5.92 10.21 22.21
N THR A 9 5.39 9.39 21.29
CA THR A 9 3.95 9.40 20.95
C THR A 9 3.10 8.69 22.02
N ILE A 10 1.85 9.12 22.21
CA ILE A 10 0.94 8.49 23.18
C ILE A 10 0.28 7.26 22.55
N ARG A 11 0.33 6.11 23.25
CA ARG A 11 -0.44 4.91 22.89
C ARG A 11 -1.93 5.17 23.07
N ALA A 12 -2.59 5.52 21.96
CA ALA A 12 -4.01 5.90 21.94
C ALA A 12 -4.91 4.85 21.25
N LEU A 13 -4.33 3.87 20.55
CA LEU A 13 -5.07 2.89 19.77
C LEU A 13 -5.44 1.65 20.61
N SER A 14 -6.66 1.17 20.44
CA SER A 14 -7.15 -0.06 21.08
C SER A 14 -6.83 -1.27 20.21
N ASN A 15 -6.86 -2.49 20.78
CA ASN A 15 -6.63 -3.72 20.00
C ASN A 15 -7.55 -3.85 18.77
N ARG A 16 -8.79 -3.33 18.84
CA ARG A 16 -9.70 -3.30 17.68
C ARG A 16 -9.24 -2.30 16.62
N HIS A 17 -8.77 -1.11 17.01
CA HIS A 17 -8.26 -0.12 16.05
C HIS A 17 -7.04 -0.66 15.34
N VAL A 18 -6.14 -1.25 16.11
CA VAL A 18 -4.93 -1.91 15.64
C VAL A 18 -5.27 -2.99 14.59
N GLN A 19 -6.19 -3.91 14.89
CA GLN A 19 -6.58 -4.94 13.92
C GLN A 19 -7.25 -4.37 12.67
N MET A 20 -8.14 -3.38 12.82
CA MET A 20 -8.82 -2.76 11.69
C MET A 20 -7.89 -1.91 10.83
N ILE A 21 -6.87 -1.26 11.40
CA ILE A 21 -5.79 -0.60 10.65
C ILE A 21 -5.02 -1.64 9.84
N ALA A 22 -4.66 -2.78 10.45
CA ALA A 22 -3.98 -3.86 9.73
C ALA A 22 -4.81 -4.43 8.56
N ILE A 23 -6.13 -4.54 8.71
CA ILE A 23 -6.99 -5.07 7.65
C ILE A 23 -7.31 -3.98 6.61
N GLY A 24 -7.67 -2.78 7.06
CA GLY A 24 -8.01 -1.64 6.22
C GLY A 24 -6.83 -1.15 5.38
N GLY A 25 -5.61 -1.19 5.93
CA GLY A 25 -4.38 -0.87 5.22
C GLY A 25 -4.00 -1.89 4.13
N THR A 26 -4.54 -3.11 4.19
CA THR A 26 -4.39 -4.11 3.13
C THR A 26 -5.42 -4.00 2.02
N ILE A 27 -6.39 -3.08 2.10
CA ILE A 27 -7.47 -2.96 1.11
C ILE A 27 -7.55 -1.50 0.68
N GLY A 28 -6.87 -1.20 -0.43
CA GLY A 28 -6.74 0.14 -0.99
C GLY A 28 -7.26 0.27 -2.42
N THR A 29 -7.02 1.42 -3.01
CA THR A 29 -7.49 1.72 -4.38
C THR A 29 -6.76 0.95 -5.46
N GLY A 30 -5.59 0.37 -5.16
CA GLY A 30 -4.94 -0.56 -6.09
C GLY A 30 -5.83 -1.77 -6.43
N LEU A 31 -6.55 -2.34 -5.44
CA LEU A 31 -7.53 -3.39 -5.71
C LEU A 31 -8.78 -2.83 -6.39
N PHE A 32 -9.35 -1.74 -5.88
CA PHE A 32 -10.64 -1.28 -6.38
C PHE A 32 -10.57 -0.61 -7.75
N LEU A 33 -9.63 0.30 -7.96
CA LEU A 33 -9.46 1.05 -9.21
C LEU A 33 -8.45 0.38 -10.14
N GLY A 34 -7.28 0.04 -9.59
CA GLY A 34 -6.17 -0.56 -10.36
C GLY A 34 -6.50 -1.90 -11.00
N SER A 35 -7.42 -2.67 -10.41
CA SER A 35 -7.83 -3.95 -10.98
C SER A 35 -8.44 -3.83 -12.37
N GLY A 36 -9.12 -2.72 -12.69
CA GLY A 36 -9.69 -2.48 -14.03
C GLY A 36 -8.61 -2.55 -15.12
N SER A 37 -7.52 -1.82 -14.95
CA SER A 37 -6.36 -1.85 -15.86
C SER A 37 -5.70 -3.23 -15.92
N THR A 38 -5.56 -3.93 -14.79
CA THR A 38 -4.91 -5.25 -14.78
C THR A 38 -5.78 -6.33 -15.43
N ILE A 39 -7.11 -6.27 -15.25
CA ILE A 39 -8.05 -7.16 -15.92
C ILE A 39 -8.06 -6.89 -17.41
N SER A 40 -8.06 -5.62 -17.85
CA SER A 40 -8.06 -5.33 -19.30
C SER A 40 -6.79 -5.85 -19.98
N LYS A 41 -5.65 -5.86 -19.28
CA LYS A 41 -4.36 -6.38 -19.78
C LYS A 41 -4.30 -7.90 -19.81
N THR A 42 -4.83 -8.57 -18.78
CA THR A 42 -4.56 -10.00 -18.54
C THR A 42 -5.79 -10.89 -18.64
N GLY A 43 -7.00 -10.32 -18.66
CA GLY A 43 -8.23 -11.06 -18.56
C GLY A 43 -8.29 -11.90 -17.27
N PRO A 44 -8.84 -13.13 -17.31
CA PRO A 44 -8.96 -13.96 -16.12
C PRO A 44 -7.60 -14.45 -15.58
N SER A 45 -6.51 -14.35 -16.35
CA SER A 45 -5.17 -14.67 -15.85
C SER A 45 -4.64 -13.64 -14.85
N VAL A 46 -5.34 -12.52 -14.64
CA VAL A 46 -5.08 -11.58 -13.53
C VAL A 46 -4.97 -12.30 -12.19
N MET A 47 -5.73 -13.38 -11.98
CA MET A 47 -5.68 -14.18 -10.76
C MET A 47 -4.29 -14.76 -10.51
N TRP A 48 -3.58 -15.18 -11.57
CA TRP A 48 -2.19 -15.65 -11.47
C TRP A 48 -1.25 -14.54 -11.03
N VAL A 49 -1.44 -13.32 -11.56
CA VAL A 49 -0.65 -12.15 -11.13
C VAL A 49 -0.82 -11.90 -9.63
N TYR A 50 -2.08 -11.87 -9.14
CA TYR A 50 -2.37 -11.70 -7.71
C TYR A 50 -1.90 -12.87 -6.84
N LEU A 51 -1.99 -14.11 -7.29
CA LEU A 51 -1.52 -15.28 -6.55
C LEU A 51 0.00 -15.30 -6.42
N VAL A 52 0.72 -15.05 -7.51
CA VAL A 52 2.19 -15.00 -7.51
C VAL A 52 2.67 -13.84 -6.64
N LEU A 53 2.12 -12.64 -6.83
CA LEU A 53 2.48 -11.50 -5.97
C LEU A 53 2.13 -11.77 -4.52
N GLY A 54 0.94 -12.27 -4.25
CA GLY A 54 0.49 -12.56 -2.89
C GLY A 54 1.35 -13.60 -2.18
N PHE A 55 1.85 -14.60 -2.90
CA PHE A 55 2.84 -15.55 -2.37
C PHE A 55 4.13 -14.83 -1.94
N PHE A 56 4.69 -13.97 -2.79
CA PHE A 56 5.93 -13.24 -2.46
C PHE A 56 5.75 -12.21 -1.36
N PHE A 57 4.61 -11.52 -1.32
CA PHE A 57 4.24 -10.63 -0.22
C PHE A 57 4.05 -11.39 1.09
N PHE A 58 3.45 -12.59 1.07
CA PHE A 58 3.38 -13.43 2.25
C PHE A 58 4.76 -13.84 2.75
N LEU A 59 5.68 -14.21 1.85
CA LEU A 59 7.07 -14.50 2.21
C LEU A 59 7.77 -13.28 2.83
N MET A 60 7.56 -12.08 2.28
CA MET A 60 8.06 -10.84 2.85
C MET A 60 7.50 -10.58 4.25
N MET A 61 6.18 -10.72 4.44
CA MET A 61 5.54 -10.57 5.75
C MET A 61 6.02 -11.61 6.75
N ARG A 62 6.34 -12.83 6.30
CA ARG A 62 7.01 -13.86 7.12
C ARG A 62 8.41 -13.43 7.56
N ALA A 63 9.20 -12.84 6.67
CA ALA A 63 10.53 -12.34 6.98
C ALA A 63 10.48 -11.16 7.97
N ILE A 64 9.61 -10.17 7.73
CA ILE A 64 9.38 -9.04 8.64
C ILE A 64 8.89 -9.55 9.99
N GLY A 65 7.89 -10.43 9.99
CA GLY A 65 7.33 -11.01 11.21
C GLY A 65 8.36 -11.79 12.03
N GLU A 66 9.30 -12.50 11.40
CA GLU A 66 10.38 -13.20 12.10
C GLU A 66 11.32 -12.22 12.82
N MET A 67 11.70 -11.10 12.20
CA MET A 67 12.52 -10.05 12.86
C MET A 67 11.75 -9.38 14.02
N PHE A 68 10.49 -9.02 13.81
CA PHE A 68 9.61 -8.49 14.86
C PHE A 68 9.40 -9.47 16.02
N TYR A 69 9.44 -10.78 15.75
CA TYR A 69 9.32 -11.78 16.80
C TYR A 69 10.54 -11.80 17.73
N SER A 70 11.73 -11.47 17.21
CA SER A 70 12.94 -11.35 18.06
C SER A 70 13.01 -10.06 18.86
N ASP A 71 12.50 -8.95 18.30
CA ASP A 71 12.48 -7.66 18.99
C ASP A 71 11.16 -6.92 18.72
N PRO A 72 10.11 -7.21 19.50
CA PRO A 72 8.80 -6.58 19.32
C PRO A 72 8.75 -5.14 19.82
N THR A 73 9.85 -4.60 20.36
CA THR A 73 9.91 -3.21 20.85
C THR A 73 10.07 -2.21 19.72
N GLN A 74 10.49 -2.66 18.53
CA GLN A 74 10.59 -1.83 17.34
C GLN A 74 9.20 -1.41 16.85
N HIS A 75 9.11 -0.19 16.31
CA HIS A 75 7.85 0.37 15.80
C HIS A 75 7.70 0.26 14.27
N THR A 76 8.80 0.07 13.54
CA THR A 76 8.82 -0.02 12.07
C THR A 76 9.82 -1.07 11.63
N PHE A 77 9.53 -1.75 10.51
CA PHE A 77 10.46 -2.71 9.92
C PHE A 77 11.75 -2.05 9.42
N VAL A 78 11.73 -0.73 9.17
CA VAL A 78 12.91 0.07 8.80
C VAL A 78 13.98 0.02 9.89
N ALA A 79 13.59 -0.10 11.16
CA ALA A 79 14.55 -0.21 12.26
C ALA A 79 15.41 -1.48 12.15
N PHE A 80 14.85 -2.58 11.66
CA PHE A 80 15.62 -3.81 11.39
C PHE A 80 16.58 -3.63 10.22
N ILE A 81 16.21 -2.84 9.22
CA ILE A 81 17.12 -2.49 8.12
C ILE A 81 18.32 -1.70 8.66
N SER A 82 18.07 -0.68 9.49
CA SER A 82 19.13 0.07 10.18
C SER A 82 20.02 -0.83 11.05
N ARG A 83 19.43 -1.77 11.80
CA ARG A 83 20.16 -2.69 12.69
C ARG A 83 21.04 -3.68 11.93
N TYR A 84 20.53 -4.29 10.86
CA TYR A 84 21.20 -5.41 10.18
C TYR A 84 21.98 -5.02 8.92
N LEU A 85 21.62 -3.93 8.24
CA LEU A 85 22.36 -3.40 7.08
C LEU A 85 23.19 -2.16 7.41
N GLY A 86 23.03 -1.62 8.63
CA GLY A 86 23.76 -0.47 9.14
C GLY A 86 23.01 0.85 8.96
N PRO A 87 23.42 1.91 9.67
CA PRO A 87 22.58 3.10 9.78
C PRO A 87 22.48 3.90 8.48
N SER A 88 23.42 3.76 7.54
CA SER A 88 23.37 4.49 6.25
C SER A 88 22.23 3.96 5.40
N VAL A 89 22.15 2.63 5.32
CA VAL A 89 21.08 1.93 4.60
C VAL A 89 19.75 2.16 5.30
N GLY A 90 19.74 2.14 6.63
CA GLY A 90 18.60 2.53 7.44
C GLY A 90 18.06 3.92 7.11
N HIS A 91 18.94 4.92 7.11
CA HIS A 91 18.58 6.30 6.81
C HIS A 91 18.07 6.46 5.37
N PHE A 92 18.77 5.88 4.39
CA PHE A 92 18.32 5.84 3.00
C PHE A 92 16.93 5.20 2.86
N THR A 93 16.70 4.09 3.54
CA THR A 93 15.42 3.37 3.52
C THR A 93 14.32 4.22 4.14
N GLY A 94 14.56 4.89 5.27
CA GLY A 94 13.56 5.74 5.91
C GLY A 94 13.05 6.87 5.00
N TRP A 95 13.97 7.56 4.31
CA TRP A 95 13.60 8.57 3.32
C TRP A 95 12.88 8.00 2.10
N THR A 96 13.39 6.89 1.55
CA THR A 96 12.79 6.22 0.38
C THR A 96 11.38 5.76 0.69
N TYR A 97 11.16 5.22 1.90
CA TYR A 97 9.84 4.81 2.37
C TYR A 97 8.89 5.99 2.57
N TRP A 98 9.37 7.10 3.17
CA TRP A 98 8.56 8.31 3.31
C TRP A 98 8.15 8.90 1.95
N ILE A 99 9.07 8.98 0.98
CA ILE A 99 8.75 9.41 -0.39
C ILE A 99 7.74 8.46 -1.04
N GLY A 100 7.92 7.15 -0.86
CA GLY A 100 6.95 6.15 -1.29
C GLY A 100 5.55 6.41 -0.74
N LEU A 101 5.43 6.73 0.55
CA LEU A 101 4.16 7.13 1.18
C LEU A 101 3.56 8.37 0.50
N ILE A 102 4.35 9.41 0.18
CA ILE A 102 3.84 10.58 -0.54
C ILE A 102 3.19 10.16 -1.88
N PHE A 103 3.84 9.30 -2.66
CA PHE A 103 3.26 8.80 -3.92
C PHE A 103 2.02 7.92 -3.72
N VAL A 104 1.93 7.15 -2.62
CA VAL A 104 0.68 6.46 -2.25
C VAL A 104 -0.43 7.47 -2.01
N CYS A 105 -0.17 8.52 -1.20
CA CYS A 105 -1.15 9.56 -0.92
C CYS A 105 -1.61 10.26 -2.22
N MET A 106 -0.69 10.50 -3.16
CA MET A 106 -1.00 11.04 -4.49
C MET A 106 -1.92 10.10 -5.30
N ALA A 107 -1.67 8.79 -5.27
CA ALA A 107 -2.51 7.78 -5.93
C ALA A 107 -3.92 7.73 -5.33
N GLU A 108 -4.02 7.71 -4.00
CA GLU A 108 -5.30 7.67 -3.28
C GLU A 108 -6.14 8.93 -3.52
N LEU A 109 -5.47 10.09 -3.62
CA LEU A 109 -6.14 11.34 -3.94
C LEU A 109 -6.69 11.36 -5.37
N THR A 110 -5.91 10.85 -6.33
CA THR A 110 -6.36 10.71 -7.73
C THR A 110 -7.54 9.73 -7.85
N ALA A 111 -7.51 8.61 -7.11
CA ALA A 111 -8.61 7.65 -7.08
C ALA A 111 -9.89 8.26 -6.46
N THR A 112 -9.73 9.04 -5.39
CA THR A 112 -10.83 9.79 -4.75
C THR A 112 -11.53 10.70 -5.78
N ALA A 113 -10.77 11.44 -6.59
CA ALA A 113 -11.32 12.27 -7.65
C ALA A 113 -12.12 11.45 -8.68
N THR A 114 -11.57 10.32 -9.12
CA THR A 114 -12.23 9.40 -10.05
C THR A 114 -13.57 8.90 -9.50
N TYR A 115 -13.65 8.54 -8.21
CA TYR A 115 -14.90 8.08 -7.61
C TYR A 115 -15.93 9.18 -7.40
N VAL A 116 -15.52 10.39 -7.01
CA VAL A 116 -16.46 11.51 -6.86
C VAL A 116 -17.08 11.91 -8.20
N LYS A 117 -16.30 11.82 -9.28
CA LYS A 117 -16.77 12.07 -10.65
C LYS A 117 -17.88 11.11 -11.13
N PHE A 118 -18.11 10.00 -10.43
CA PHE A 118 -19.29 9.16 -10.69
C PHE A 118 -20.60 9.95 -10.51
N TRP A 119 -20.70 10.78 -9.48
CA TRP A 119 -21.87 11.63 -9.23
C TRP A 119 -21.71 13.05 -9.77
N LEU A 120 -20.48 13.56 -9.78
CA LEU A 120 -20.15 14.93 -10.17
C LEU A 120 -19.18 14.96 -11.37
N PRO A 121 -19.58 14.45 -12.55
CA PRO A 121 -18.66 14.25 -13.69
C PRO A 121 -18.08 15.56 -14.24
N ASN A 122 -18.81 16.67 -14.08
CA ASN A 122 -18.43 17.98 -14.60
C ASN A 122 -17.49 18.75 -13.65
N VAL A 123 -17.27 18.26 -12.43
CA VAL A 123 -16.38 18.92 -11.47
C VAL A 123 -14.92 18.57 -11.82
N PRO A 124 -14.03 19.56 -11.96
CA PRO A 124 -12.62 19.31 -12.24
C PRO A 124 -11.96 18.44 -11.15
N ALA A 125 -11.09 17.50 -11.56
CA ALA A 125 -10.43 16.58 -10.64
C ALA A 125 -9.61 17.32 -9.57
N TRP A 126 -8.80 18.30 -9.98
CA TRP A 126 -7.95 19.08 -9.08
C TRP A 126 -8.74 19.75 -7.93
N LEU A 127 -9.99 20.16 -8.18
CA LEU A 127 -10.82 20.81 -7.16
C LEU A 127 -11.28 19.79 -6.11
N ILE A 128 -11.67 18.59 -6.57
CA ILE A 128 -12.03 17.48 -5.69
C ILE A 128 -10.82 17.08 -4.85
N GLU A 129 -9.65 16.94 -5.49
CA GLU A 129 -8.39 16.56 -4.86
C GLU A 129 -7.97 17.57 -3.79
N ILE A 130 -7.93 18.88 -4.09
CA ILE A 130 -7.60 19.90 -3.08
C ILE A 130 -8.59 19.85 -1.91
N SER A 131 -9.89 19.72 -2.20
CA SER A 131 -10.92 19.68 -1.16
C SER A 131 -10.74 18.50 -0.21
N PHE A 132 -10.57 17.29 -0.74
CA PHE A 132 -10.36 16.09 0.08
C PHE A 132 -9.04 16.12 0.84
N LEU A 133 -7.97 16.62 0.22
CA LEU A 133 -6.68 16.77 0.88
C LEU A 133 -6.76 17.73 2.07
N LEU A 134 -7.42 18.89 1.92
CA LEU A 134 -7.61 19.86 3.00
C LEU A 134 -8.45 19.28 4.14
N ILE A 135 -9.55 18.57 3.83
CA ILE A 135 -10.40 17.92 4.82
C ILE A 135 -9.59 16.89 5.62
N LEU A 136 -8.91 15.97 4.94
CA LEU A 136 -8.19 14.88 5.61
C LEU A 136 -6.93 15.36 6.32
N ALA A 137 -6.19 16.33 5.75
CA ALA A 137 -5.09 16.96 6.46
C ALA A 137 -5.59 17.68 7.72
N GLY A 138 -6.73 18.39 7.64
CA GLY A 138 -7.39 19.00 8.80
C GLY A 138 -7.73 17.97 9.88
N VAL A 139 -8.33 16.84 9.51
CA VAL A 139 -8.61 15.72 10.44
C VAL A 139 -7.33 15.25 11.13
N ASN A 140 -6.24 15.05 10.37
CA ASN A 140 -4.95 14.61 10.91
C ASN A 140 -4.28 15.60 11.87
N LEU A 141 -4.62 16.89 11.79
CA LEU A 141 -4.09 17.94 12.67
C LEU A 141 -4.85 18.10 14.00
N THR A 142 -6.04 17.50 14.14
CA THR A 142 -6.90 17.68 15.33
C THR A 142 -6.59 16.74 16.49
N ALA A 143 -6.70 15.42 16.30
CA ALA A 143 -6.42 14.43 17.35
C ALA A 143 -6.17 13.03 16.78
N ALA A 144 -5.06 12.39 17.20
CA ALA A 144 -4.73 11.01 16.82
C ALA A 144 -5.79 9.97 17.26
N ARG A 145 -6.63 10.28 18.25
CA ARG A 145 -7.73 9.39 18.67
C ARG A 145 -8.86 9.35 17.64
N LEU A 146 -9.12 10.46 16.95
CA LEU A 146 -10.16 10.54 15.92
C LEU A 146 -9.80 9.69 14.70
N PHE A 147 -8.50 9.62 14.38
CA PHE A 147 -7.95 8.75 13.36
C PHE A 147 -8.32 7.27 13.57
N GLY A 148 -8.08 6.73 14.77
CA GLY A 148 -8.31 5.31 15.04
C GLY A 148 -9.79 4.88 14.98
N GLU A 149 -10.71 5.76 15.37
CA GLU A 149 -12.15 5.50 15.26
C GLU A 149 -12.63 5.64 13.80
N ALA A 150 -12.17 6.65 13.06
CA ALA A 150 -12.50 6.79 11.65
C ALA A 150 -12.03 5.57 10.84
N GLU A 151 -10.80 5.11 11.08
CA GLU A 151 -10.25 3.95 10.38
C GLU A 151 -10.97 2.65 10.73
N PHE A 152 -11.41 2.49 11.99
CA PHE A 152 -12.24 1.35 12.38
C PHE A 152 -13.52 1.27 11.53
N TRP A 153 -14.25 2.37 11.40
CA TRP A 153 -15.49 2.41 10.62
C TRP A 153 -15.24 2.25 9.13
N PHE A 154 -14.23 2.93 8.58
CA PHE A 154 -13.91 2.80 7.16
C PHE A 154 -13.49 1.38 6.79
N ALA A 155 -12.63 0.74 7.57
CA ALA A 155 -12.22 -0.64 7.32
C ALA A 155 -13.42 -1.61 7.44
N MET A 156 -14.36 -1.38 8.36
CA MET A 156 -15.58 -2.19 8.48
C MET A 156 -16.46 -2.09 7.22
N ILE A 157 -16.69 -0.88 6.72
CA ILE A 157 -17.49 -0.64 5.50
C ILE A 157 -16.90 -1.39 4.31
N LYS A 158 -15.56 -1.34 4.13
CA LYS A 158 -14.86 -2.04 3.04
C LYS A 158 -15.07 -3.55 3.12
N ILE A 159 -14.85 -4.15 4.29
CA ILE A 159 -14.93 -5.61 4.48
C ILE A 159 -16.36 -6.09 4.22
N VAL A 160 -17.36 -5.41 4.80
CA VAL A 160 -18.77 -5.76 4.60
C VAL A 160 -19.14 -5.67 3.12
N ALA A 161 -18.72 -4.63 2.42
CA ALA A 161 -19.03 -4.49 1.00
C ALA A 161 -18.39 -5.55 0.11
N ILE A 162 -17.13 -5.93 0.37
CA ILE A 162 -16.48 -7.02 -0.39
C ILE A 162 -17.20 -8.35 -0.14
N ILE A 163 -17.54 -8.66 1.12
CA ILE A 163 -18.29 -9.88 1.45
C ILE A 163 -19.66 -9.85 0.78
N ALA A 164 -20.38 -8.72 0.84
CA ALA A 164 -21.68 -8.56 0.20
C ALA A 164 -21.59 -8.73 -1.32
N LEU A 165 -20.57 -8.14 -1.97
CA LEU A 165 -20.30 -8.34 -3.39
C LEU A 165 -20.08 -9.81 -3.72
N ILE A 166 -19.24 -10.51 -2.94
CA ILE A 166 -18.92 -11.92 -3.18
C ILE A 166 -20.17 -12.78 -3.05
N VAL A 167 -20.94 -12.62 -1.96
CA VAL A 167 -22.17 -13.38 -1.72
C VAL A 167 -23.20 -13.11 -2.83
N THR A 168 -23.41 -11.83 -3.17
CA THR A 168 -24.35 -11.42 -4.23
C THR A 168 -23.95 -12.02 -5.57
N GLY A 169 -22.67 -11.97 -5.91
CA GLY A 169 -22.22 -12.52 -7.18
C GLY A 169 -22.24 -14.04 -7.26
N ILE A 170 -21.95 -14.75 -6.16
CA ILE A 170 -22.15 -16.20 -6.09
C ILE A 170 -23.63 -16.52 -6.31
N PHE A 171 -24.54 -15.82 -5.64
CA PHE A 171 -25.97 -15.97 -5.84
C PHE A 171 -26.38 -15.74 -7.30
N MET A 172 -25.88 -14.66 -7.93
CA MET A 172 -26.13 -14.35 -9.33
C MET A 172 -25.62 -15.43 -10.28
N MET A 173 -24.42 -15.96 -10.05
CA MET A 173 -23.81 -17.00 -10.87
C MET A 173 -24.50 -18.36 -10.74
N VAL A 174 -24.86 -18.77 -9.51
CA VAL A 174 -25.57 -20.03 -9.27
C VAL A 174 -26.98 -19.97 -9.85
N GLY A 175 -27.66 -18.83 -9.68
CA GLY A 175 -28.99 -18.58 -10.23
C GLY A 175 -29.03 -18.30 -11.73
N HIS A 176 -27.88 -18.22 -12.41
CA HIS A 176 -27.77 -17.88 -13.84
C HIS A 176 -28.51 -16.59 -14.20
N HIS A 177 -28.40 -15.58 -13.33
CA HIS A 177 -29.16 -14.35 -13.45
C HIS A 177 -28.87 -13.64 -14.79
N PRO A 178 -29.90 -13.18 -15.51
CA PRO A 178 -29.71 -12.47 -16.76
C PRO A 178 -29.11 -11.08 -16.49
N THR A 179 -28.15 -10.71 -17.33
CA THR A 179 -27.56 -9.37 -17.41
C THR A 179 -27.67 -8.87 -18.86
N PRO A 180 -27.55 -7.56 -19.09
CA PRO A 180 -27.47 -7.00 -20.44
C PRO A 180 -26.36 -7.59 -21.33
N LEU A 181 -25.34 -8.24 -20.75
CA LEU A 181 -24.17 -8.77 -21.46
C LEU A 181 -24.11 -10.31 -21.48
N GLY A 182 -25.21 -10.98 -21.11
CA GLY A 182 -25.29 -12.44 -21.00
C GLY A 182 -25.73 -12.89 -19.61
N GLN A 183 -25.54 -14.16 -19.27
CA GLN A 183 -25.87 -14.66 -17.93
C GLN A 183 -24.66 -14.55 -17.00
N ALA A 184 -24.90 -14.17 -15.75
CA ALA A 184 -23.91 -14.33 -14.71
C ALA A 184 -23.64 -15.82 -14.52
N SER A 185 -22.39 -16.25 -14.72
CA SER A 185 -21.98 -17.64 -14.61
C SER A 185 -20.47 -17.74 -14.45
N ILE A 186 -20.01 -18.77 -13.76
CA ILE A 186 -18.58 -19.11 -13.72
C ILE A 186 -18.01 -19.35 -15.12
N GLY A 187 -18.86 -19.71 -16.09
CA GLY A 187 -18.50 -19.85 -17.50
C GLY A 187 -17.86 -18.60 -18.10
N ASN A 188 -18.21 -17.40 -17.62
CA ASN A 188 -17.63 -16.13 -18.11
C ASN A 188 -16.10 -16.03 -17.88
N LEU A 189 -15.53 -16.78 -16.92
CA LEU A 189 -14.08 -16.85 -16.73
C LEU A 189 -13.39 -17.80 -17.69
N PHE A 190 -14.06 -18.89 -18.03
CA PHE A 190 -13.44 -20.02 -18.72
C PHE A 190 -13.76 -20.05 -20.22
N HIS A 191 -14.84 -19.41 -20.64
CA HIS A 191 -15.22 -19.32 -22.04
C HIS A 191 -14.14 -18.56 -22.82
N ASN A 192 -13.54 -19.24 -23.81
CA ASN A 192 -12.38 -18.74 -24.58
C ASN A 192 -11.20 -18.29 -23.70
N TYR A 193 -11.00 -18.95 -22.56
CA TYR A 193 -9.88 -18.63 -21.68
C TYR A 193 -8.54 -18.79 -22.40
N GLN A 194 -7.75 -17.74 -22.35
CA GLN A 194 -6.36 -17.73 -22.75
C GLN A 194 -5.54 -17.27 -21.55
N VAL A 195 -4.38 -17.89 -21.32
CA VAL A 195 -3.48 -17.46 -20.24
C VAL A 195 -2.94 -16.05 -20.51
N PHE A 196 -2.70 -15.73 -21.79
CA PHE A 196 -2.16 -14.44 -22.22
C PHE A 196 -3.01 -13.82 -23.33
N PRO A 197 -4.26 -13.37 -23.04
CA PRO A 197 -5.19 -12.94 -24.08
C PRO A 197 -4.69 -11.73 -24.88
N ASN A 198 -3.87 -10.87 -24.26
CA ASN A 198 -3.22 -9.74 -24.92
C ASN A 198 -1.69 -9.91 -25.01
N GLY A 199 -1.19 -11.15 -24.91
CA GLY A 199 0.24 -11.46 -24.97
C GLY A 199 0.98 -11.33 -23.63
N ILE A 200 2.18 -11.95 -23.57
CA ILE A 200 3.00 -12.07 -22.36
C ILE A 200 3.46 -10.70 -21.85
N ALA A 201 3.74 -9.74 -22.73
CA ALA A 201 4.16 -8.39 -22.35
C ALA A 201 3.08 -7.68 -21.51
N ASN A 202 1.80 -7.81 -21.87
CA ASN A 202 0.68 -7.25 -21.10
C ASN A 202 0.47 -7.98 -19.76
N PHE A 203 0.76 -9.28 -19.73
CA PHE A 203 0.75 -10.05 -18.49
C PHE A 203 1.81 -9.56 -17.51
N ILE A 204 3.05 -9.39 -17.98
CA ILE A 204 4.16 -8.88 -17.16
C ILE A 204 3.89 -7.42 -16.73
N SER A 205 3.34 -6.58 -17.61
CA SER A 205 3.05 -5.17 -17.30
C SER A 205 1.89 -4.95 -16.34
N ALA A 206 1.19 -6.01 -15.91
CA ALA A 206 0.18 -5.94 -14.86
C ALA A 206 0.79 -6.08 -13.45
N PHE A 207 1.98 -6.69 -13.32
CA PHE A 207 2.61 -6.93 -12.02
C PHE A 207 2.82 -5.65 -11.20
N PRO A 208 3.28 -4.51 -11.76
CA PRO A 208 3.49 -3.33 -10.94
C PRO A 208 2.20 -2.73 -10.36
N MET A 209 1.11 -2.69 -11.13
CA MET A 209 -0.19 -2.23 -10.63
C MET A 209 -0.74 -3.18 -9.56
N VAL A 210 -0.58 -4.50 -9.73
CA VAL A 210 -0.96 -5.48 -8.70
C VAL A 210 -0.05 -5.38 -7.48
N PHE A 211 1.24 -5.06 -7.66
CA PHE A 211 2.18 -4.82 -6.56
C PHE A 211 1.74 -3.60 -5.75
N PHE A 212 1.36 -2.49 -6.40
CA PHE A 212 0.75 -1.34 -5.75
C PHE A 212 -0.48 -1.73 -4.92
N ALA A 213 -1.33 -2.62 -5.44
CA ALA A 213 -2.51 -3.11 -4.72
C ALA A 213 -2.20 -3.87 -3.42
N PHE A 214 -0.95 -4.33 -3.21
CA PHE A 214 -0.49 -4.98 -1.98
C PHE A 214 0.32 -4.07 -1.06
N GLN A 215 0.64 -2.84 -1.46
CA GLN A 215 1.28 -1.88 -0.56
C GLN A 215 0.36 -1.55 0.63
N GLY A 216 0.96 -1.26 1.79
CA GLY A 216 0.24 -1.07 3.06
C GLY A 216 0.05 -2.35 3.88
N ILE A 217 0.36 -3.53 3.33
CA ILE A 217 0.33 -4.81 4.06
C ILE A 217 1.34 -4.89 5.20
N GLU A 218 2.44 -4.17 5.06
CA GLU A 218 3.49 -3.93 6.02
C GLU A 218 3.03 -3.04 7.18
N PHE A 219 1.92 -2.29 7.07
CA PHE A 219 1.34 -1.58 8.22
C PHE A 219 0.85 -2.53 9.31
N VAL A 220 0.69 -3.82 9.01
CA VAL A 220 0.58 -4.86 10.04
C VAL A 220 1.75 -4.81 11.04
N SER A 221 2.95 -4.37 10.64
CA SER A 221 4.07 -4.18 11.57
C SER A 221 3.80 -3.14 12.66
N ILE A 222 3.05 -2.08 12.36
CA ILE A 222 2.66 -1.06 13.34
C ILE A 222 1.79 -1.71 14.43
N THR A 223 0.92 -2.64 14.03
CA THR A 223 0.04 -3.34 14.97
C THR A 223 0.79 -4.19 15.98
N ILE A 224 1.96 -4.68 15.59
CA ILE A 224 2.81 -5.50 16.43
C ILE A 224 3.46 -4.64 17.52
N GLY A 225 4.01 -3.49 17.15
CA GLY A 225 4.68 -2.57 18.08
C GLY A 225 3.73 -1.93 19.11
N GLU A 226 2.42 -1.87 18.81
CA GLU A 226 1.39 -1.35 19.72
C GLU A 226 0.63 -2.45 20.49
N ALA A 227 0.85 -3.73 20.19
CA ALA A 227 0.11 -4.83 20.78
C ALA A 227 0.50 -5.11 22.25
N LYS A 228 -0.50 -5.42 23.10
CA LYS A 228 -0.26 -5.92 24.47
C LYS A 228 0.45 -7.28 24.50
N ASN A 229 0.24 -8.11 23.47
CA ASN A 229 0.92 -9.40 23.31
C ASN A 229 1.46 -9.52 21.86
N PRO A 230 2.62 -8.92 21.58
CA PRO A 230 3.17 -8.83 20.22
C PRO A 230 3.37 -10.20 19.57
N HIS A 231 3.93 -11.18 20.28
CA HIS A 231 4.21 -12.52 19.73
C HIS A 231 2.96 -13.23 19.18
N ARG A 232 1.82 -13.15 19.89
CA ARG A 232 0.55 -13.72 19.41
C ARG A 232 0.01 -12.94 18.21
N VAL A 233 0.10 -11.61 18.26
CA VAL A 233 -0.39 -10.73 17.19
C VAL A 233 0.42 -10.92 15.91
N ILE A 234 1.76 -11.01 15.99
CA ILE A 234 2.64 -11.30 14.84
C ILE A 234 2.18 -12.55 14.10
N LYS A 235 2.07 -13.68 14.82
CA LYS A 235 1.69 -14.97 14.22
C LYS A 235 0.33 -14.90 13.55
N LYS A 236 -0.66 -14.28 14.20
CA LYS A 236 -2.02 -14.15 13.67
C LYS A 236 -2.02 -13.25 12.44
N ALA A 237 -1.47 -12.05 12.55
CA ALA A 237 -1.57 -11.03 11.51
C ALA A 237 -0.83 -11.42 10.21
N VAL A 238 0.35 -12.05 10.32
CA VAL A 238 1.10 -12.55 9.16
C VAL A 238 0.39 -13.73 8.48
N ASN A 239 -0.22 -14.64 9.23
CA ASN A 239 -0.93 -15.78 8.63
C ASN A 239 -2.27 -15.37 8.01
N GLU A 240 -2.97 -14.43 8.63
CA GLU A 240 -4.22 -13.89 8.09
C GLU A 240 -4.02 -13.10 6.80
N THR A 241 -2.80 -12.60 6.54
CA THR A 241 -2.45 -11.99 5.25
C THR A 241 -2.89 -12.87 4.08
N LEU A 242 -2.57 -14.17 4.08
CA LEU A 242 -2.96 -15.07 2.99
C LEU A 242 -4.48 -15.14 2.79
N LEU A 243 -5.24 -15.23 3.88
CA LEU A 243 -6.70 -15.28 3.82
C LEU A 243 -7.25 -14.00 3.17
N ARG A 244 -6.70 -12.84 3.49
CA ARG A 244 -7.09 -11.55 2.90
C ARG A 244 -6.82 -11.52 1.40
N ILE A 245 -5.67 -12.03 0.97
CA ILE A 245 -5.30 -12.13 -0.45
C ILE A 245 -6.29 -13.04 -1.20
N LEU A 246 -6.56 -14.23 -0.67
CA LEU A 246 -7.47 -15.18 -1.32
C LEU A 246 -8.92 -14.66 -1.35
N LEU A 247 -9.42 -14.12 -0.24
CA LEU A 247 -10.80 -13.70 -0.13
C LEU A 247 -11.06 -12.37 -0.86
N PHE A 248 -10.31 -11.31 -0.52
CA PHE A 248 -10.62 -9.96 -0.98
C PHE A 248 -10.15 -9.69 -2.39
N TYR A 249 -9.06 -10.32 -2.83
CA TYR A 249 -8.53 -10.12 -4.17
C TYR A 249 -9.06 -11.20 -5.11
N ILE A 250 -8.70 -12.47 -4.88
CA ILE A 250 -9.07 -13.54 -5.80
C ILE A 250 -10.59 -13.78 -5.81
N GLY A 251 -11.22 -13.89 -4.64
CA GLY A 251 -12.66 -14.10 -4.53
C GLY A 251 -13.49 -12.99 -5.20
N ALA A 252 -13.12 -11.72 -4.98
CA ALA A 252 -13.81 -10.60 -5.61
C ALA A 252 -13.62 -10.59 -7.13
N LEU A 253 -12.41 -10.85 -7.63
CA LEU A 253 -12.11 -10.89 -9.07
C LEU A 253 -12.86 -12.01 -9.79
N ILE A 254 -12.94 -13.20 -9.18
CA ILE A 254 -13.74 -14.32 -9.70
C ILE A 254 -15.19 -13.89 -9.85
N VAL A 255 -15.75 -13.28 -8.81
CA VAL A 255 -17.14 -12.86 -8.82
C VAL A 255 -17.39 -11.77 -9.86
N ILE A 256 -16.53 -10.76 -9.95
CA ILE A 256 -16.65 -9.67 -10.93
C ILE A 256 -16.68 -10.22 -12.36
N MET A 257 -15.71 -11.06 -12.72
CA MET A 257 -15.60 -11.63 -14.06
C MET A 257 -16.63 -12.75 -14.32
N GLY A 258 -17.19 -13.32 -13.27
CA GLY A 258 -18.29 -14.28 -13.35
C GLY A 258 -19.63 -13.62 -13.61
N ILE A 259 -19.87 -12.42 -13.07
CA ILE A 259 -21.10 -11.67 -13.35
C ILE A 259 -21.05 -11.06 -14.76
N ILE A 260 -19.94 -10.40 -15.14
CA ILE A 260 -19.79 -9.72 -16.43
C ILE A 260 -18.50 -10.19 -17.11
N PRO A 261 -18.53 -10.51 -18.42
CA PRO A 261 -17.32 -10.84 -19.19
C PRO A 261 -16.25 -9.76 -19.06
N TRP A 262 -15.02 -10.19 -18.79
CA TRP A 262 -13.89 -9.28 -18.53
C TRP A 262 -13.60 -8.31 -19.68
N THR A 263 -13.93 -8.68 -20.92
CA THR A 263 -13.77 -7.87 -22.13
C THR A 263 -14.67 -6.63 -22.16
N SER A 264 -15.72 -6.60 -21.34
CA SER A 264 -16.63 -5.45 -21.22
C SER A 264 -16.23 -4.47 -20.11
N LEU A 265 -15.21 -4.79 -19.31
CA LEU A 265 -14.73 -3.94 -18.24
C LEU A 265 -13.75 -2.89 -18.79
N SER A 266 -14.05 -1.62 -18.57
CA SER A 266 -13.16 -0.51 -18.92
C SER A 266 -11.93 -0.49 -17.99
N PRO A 267 -10.72 -0.23 -18.53
CA PRO A 267 -9.51 -0.06 -17.72
C PRO A 267 -9.54 1.17 -16.81
N ASP A 268 -10.36 2.17 -17.14
CA ASP A 268 -10.36 3.51 -16.53
C ASP A 268 -11.31 3.64 -15.33
N SER A 269 -12.00 2.55 -14.98
CA SER A 269 -13.04 2.56 -13.96
C SER A 269 -12.90 1.36 -13.02
N SER A 270 -13.42 1.50 -11.80
CA SER A 270 -13.38 0.39 -10.84
C SER A 270 -14.28 -0.76 -11.28
N PRO A 271 -13.76 -1.99 -11.50
CA PRO A 271 -14.59 -3.12 -11.89
C PRO A 271 -15.61 -3.50 -10.81
N PHE A 272 -15.36 -3.15 -9.54
CA PHE A 272 -16.31 -3.32 -8.43
C PHE A 272 -17.58 -2.46 -8.62
N VAL A 273 -17.45 -1.29 -9.24
CA VAL A 273 -18.57 -0.40 -9.57
C VAL A 273 -19.18 -0.80 -10.91
N GLN A 274 -18.33 -1.05 -11.91
CA GLN A 274 -18.74 -1.38 -13.27
C GLN A 274 -19.60 -2.64 -13.33
N VAL A 275 -19.26 -3.68 -12.55
CA VAL A 275 -19.97 -4.96 -12.59
C VAL A 275 -21.47 -4.79 -12.32
N PHE A 276 -21.86 -3.98 -11.33
CA PHE A 276 -23.27 -3.73 -11.02
C PHE A 276 -23.93 -2.79 -12.04
N LYS A 277 -23.19 -1.81 -12.56
CA LYS A 277 -23.71 -0.91 -13.59
C LYS A 277 -24.03 -1.68 -14.87
N LEU A 278 -23.10 -2.53 -15.32
CA LEU A 278 -23.23 -3.36 -16.51
C LEU A 278 -24.22 -4.51 -16.31
N ALA A 279 -24.38 -5.01 -15.08
CA ALA A 279 -25.40 -6.00 -14.75
C ALA A 279 -26.83 -5.43 -14.66
N GLY A 280 -27.02 -4.11 -14.80
CA GLY A 280 -28.34 -3.48 -14.77
C GLY A 280 -28.79 -2.99 -13.38
N TYR A 281 -27.87 -2.90 -12.42
CA TYR A 281 -28.13 -2.45 -11.04
C TYR A 281 -27.42 -1.13 -10.72
N PRO A 282 -27.83 0.01 -11.31
CA PRO A 282 -27.15 1.30 -11.13
C PRO A 282 -27.18 1.81 -9.67
N ALA A 283 -28.22 1.48 -8.90
CA ALA A 283 -28.28 1.82 -7.48
C ALA A 283 -27.21 1.08 -6.67
N ALA A 284 -27.00 -0.22 -6.93
CA ALA A 284 -25.93 -0.98 -6.31
C ALA A 284 -24.55 -0.45 -6.73
N ALA A 285 -24.39 -0.06 -8.01
CA ALA A 285 -23.16 0.58 -8.48
C ALA A 285 -22.86 1.87 -7.71
N ALA A 286 -23.87 2.73 -7.46
CA ALA A 286 -23.70 3.95 -6.68
C ALA A 286 -23.29 3.66 -5.21
N VAL A 287 -23.90 2.65 -4.57
CA VAL A 287 -23.53 2.23 -3.21
C VAL A 287 -22.09 1.73 -3.16
N ILE A 288 -21.70 0.87 -4.10
CA ILE A 288 -20.32 0.37 -4.17
C ILE A 288 -19.34 1.51 -4.47
N ASN A 289 -19.71 2.47 -5.33
CA ASN A 289 -18.90 3.65 -5.61
C ASN A 289 -18.66 4.49 -4.33
N PHE A 290 -19.68 4.62 -3.48
CA PHE A 290 -19.52 5.25 -2.16
C PHE A 290 -18.60 4.46 -1.24
N VAL A 291 -18.71 3.14 -1.21
CA VAL A 291 -17.80 2.30 -0.41
C VAL A 291 -16.35 2.46 -0.87
N VAL A 292 -16.07 2.36 -2.17
CA VAL A 292 -14.69 2.49 -2.66
C VAL A 292 -14.14 3.91 -2.51
N LEU A 293 -15.00 4.94 -2.54
CA LEU A 293 -14.61 6.30 -2.16
C LEU A 293 -14.19 6.38 -0.69
N THR A 294 -14.97 5.77 0.23
CA THR A 294 -14.57 5.70 1.64
C THR A 294 -13.28 4.91 1.83
N SER A 295 -13.03 3.92 0.96
CA SER A 295 -11.78 3.18 0.95
C SER A 295 -10.58 4.05 0.58
N ALA A 296 -10.70 4.84 -0.48
CA ALA A 296 -9.67 5.78 -0.93
C ALA A 296 -9.39 6.85 0.14
N ALA A 297 -10.45 7.45 0.70
CA ALA A 297 -10.32 8.46 1.75
C ALA A 297 -9.65 7.91 3.02
N SER A 298 -9.99 6.69 3.43
CA SER A 298 -9.34 5.98 4.55
C SER A 298 -7.87 5.71 4.28
N SER A 299 -7.52 5.20 3.10
CA SER A 299 -6.12 4.94 2.73
C SER A 299 -5.31 6.25 2.70
N LEU A 300 -5.85 7.32 2.11
CA LEU A 300 -5.24 8.64 2.10
C LEU A 300 -5.04 9.19 3.53
N ASN A 301 -6.02 9.04 4.41
CA ASN A 301 -5.94 9.46 5.80
C ASN A 301 -4.82 8.70 6.55
N SER A 302 -4.77 7.37 6.41
CA SER A 302 -3.72 6.50 6.99
C SER A 302 -2.34 6.81 6.43
N CYS A 303 -2.26 7.11 5.13
CA CYS A 303 -1.03 7.50 4.46
C CYS A 303 -0.51 8.85 4.96
N LEU A 304 -1.35 9.89 5.05
CA LEU A 304 -0.96 11.22 5.56
C LEU A 304 -0.48 11.13 7.02
N PHE A 305 -1.20 10.38 7.85
CA PHE A 305 -0.82 10.12 9.22
C PHE A 305 0.54 9.43 9.33
N SER A 306 0.75 8.38 8.52
CA SER A 306 1.98 7.61 8.49
C SER A 306 3.16 8.42 7.95
N ALA A 307 2.94 9.18 6.87
CA ALA A 307 3.96 10.05 6.27
C ALA A 307 4.43 11.11 7.26
N GLY A 308 3.51 11.75 7.98
CA GLY A 308 3.84 12.73 9.02
C GLY A 308 4.69 12.14 10.15
N ARG A 309 4.38 10.93 10.61
CA ARG A 309 5.15 10.25 11.67
C ARG A 309 6.52 9.76 11.21
N HIS A 310 6.62 9.22 9.99
CA HIS A 310 7.91 8.79 9.45
C HIS A 310 8.82 9.99 9.19
N PHE A 311 8.29 11.10 8.68
CA PHE A 311 9.09 12.32 8.50
C PHE A 311 9.50 12.95 9.83
N TYR A 312 8.60 12.95 10.82
CA TYR A 312 8.95 13.33 12.19
C TYR A 312 10.11 12.49 12.72
N GLN A 313 10.07 11.17 12.55
CA GLN A 313 11.16 10.29 12.97
C GLN A 313 12.47 10.65 12.27
N LEU A 314 12.46 10.83 10.94
CA LEU A 314 13.64 11.27 10.17
C LEU A 314 14.18 12.61 10.66
N ALA A 315 13.31 13.55 11.05
CA ALA A 315 13.71 14.82 11.61
C ALA A 315 14.32 14.70 13.01
N THR A 316 13.80 13.80 13.85
CA THR A 316 14.35 13.56 15.19
C THR A 316 15.70 12.86 15.16
N GLU A 317 16.00 12.08 14.12
CA GLU A 317 17.31 11.44 13.89
C GLU A 317 18.40 12.44 13.48
N MET A 318 18.02 13.65 13.03
CA MET A 318 18.97 14.72 12.72
C MET A 318 19.50 15.40 13.97
N PRO A 319 20.70 16.03 13.93
CA PRO A 319 21.23 16.81 15.04
C PRO A 319 20.21 17.84 15.55
N VAL A 320 20.12 17.99 16.87
CA VAL A 320 19.16 18.91 17.53
C VAL A 320 19.32 20.37 17.06
N THR A 321 20.53 20.74 16.65
CA THR A 321 20.85 22.06 16.10
C THR A 321 20.41 22.25 14.64
N SER A 322 20.03 21.18 13.94
CA SER A 322 19.58 21.25 12.56
C SER A 322 18.20 21.90 12.45
N ARG A 323 18.01 22.70 11.39
CA ARG A 323 16.71 23.30 11.07
C ARG A 323 15.62 22.24 10.88
N MET A 324 15.99 21.06 10.36
CA MET A 324 15.07 19.93 10.19
C MET A 324 14.52 19.46 11.53
N HIS A 325 15.38 19.22 12.52
CA HIS A 325 14.97 18.83 13.87
C HIS A 325 14.15 19.92 14.56
N GLN A 326 14.60 21.18 14.48
CA GLN A 326 13.94 22.30 15.17
C GLN A 326 12.50 22.53 14.70
N ILE A 327 12.23 22.37 13.39
CA ILE A 327 10.90 22.60 12.81
C ILE A 327 10.05 21.32 12.85
N PHE A 328 10.61 20.19 12.43
CA PHE A 328 9.85 18.97 12.16
C PHE A 328 9.98 17.90 13.24
N GLY A 329 10.94 18.04 14.17
CA GLY A 329 11.11 17.17 15.34
C GLY A 329 10.24 17.55 16.54
N GLN A 330 9.22 18.39 16.34
CA GLN A 330 8.34 18.88 17.40
C GLN A 330 6.94 18.24 17.33
N ILE A 331 6.35 17.99 18.51
CA ILE A 331 4.96 17.52 18.65
C ILE A 331 4.06 18.71 19.02
N SER A 332 2.93 18.85 18.34
CA SER A 332 1.96 19.93 18.61
C SER A 332 1.20 19.70 19.92
N LYS A 333 0.47 20.73 20.40
CA LYS A 333 -0.43 20.62 21.57
C LYS A 333 -1.50 19.52 21.41
N SER A 334 -1.84 19.19 20.17
CA SER A 334 -2.79 18.13 19.80
C SER A 334 -2.19 16.70 19.87
N GLY A 335 -0.88 16.58 20.14
CA GLY A 335 -0.20 15.29 20.25
C GLY A 335 0.19 14.65 18.91
N VAL A 336 0.30 15.46 17.84
CA VAL A 336 0.68 15.01 16.49
C VAL A 336 1.84 15.86 15.92
N PRO A 337 2.69 15.31 15.03
CA PRO A 337 3.77 16.06 14.40
C PRO A 337 3.24 16.96 13.28
N ALA A 338 2.57 18.06 13.67
CA ALA A 338 1.81 18.92 12.76
C ALA A 338 2.63 19.44 11.58
N ALA A 339 3.85 19.93 11.81
CA ALA A 339 4.72 20.45 10.75
C ALA A 339 5.07 19.38 9.70
N ALA A 340 5.32 18.15 10.14
CA ALA A 340 5.64 17.02 9.26
C ALA A 340 4.44 16.57 8.42
N ILE A 341 3.24 16.56 9.03
CA ILE A 341 1.97 16.29 8.33
C ILE A 341 1.73 17.36 7.26
N VAL A 342 1.87 18.65 7.61
CA VAL A 342 1.67 19.76 6.67
C VAL A 342 2.66 19.68 5.51
N LEU A 343 3.94 19.40 5.76
CA LEU A 343 4.92 19.22 4.67
C LEU A 343 4.51 18.07 3.75
N SER A 344 4.11 16.93 4.32
CA SER A 344 3.67 15.77 3.53
C SER A 344 2.44 16.13 2.68
N ALA A 345 1.45 16.82 3.25
CA ALA A 345 0.27 17.27 2.52
C ALA A 345 0.62 18.28 1.41
N VAL A 346 1.57 19.18 1.65
CA VAL A 346 2.05 20.13 0.62
C VAL A 346 2.68 19.40 -0.55
N LEU A 347 3.47 18.35 -0.31
CA LEU A 347 4.04 17.56 -1.41
C LEU A 347 2.97 16.79 -2.20
N VAL A 348 1.89 16.36 -1.55
CA VAL A 348 0.75 15.72 -2.23
C VAL A 348 -0.02 16.69 -3.15
N LEU A 349 0.12 18.03 -2.97
CA LEU A 349 -0.46 19.03 -3.90
C LEU A 349 0.11 18.95 -5.32
N VAL A 350 1.19 18.18 -5.55
CA VAL A 350 1.63 17.87 -6.91
C VAL A 350 0.54 17.15 -7.71
N THR A 351 -0.29 16.30 -7.08
CA THR A 351 -1.40 15.60 -7.75
C THR A 351 -2.39 16.55 -8.43
N PRO A 352 -3.03 17.52 -7.73
CA PRO A 352 -3.94 18.46 -8.38
C PRO A 352 -3.28 19.30 -9.47
N ILE A 353 -1.96 19.56 -9.39
CA ILE A 353 -1.22 20.22 -10.46
C ILE A 353 -1.12 19.30 -11.70
N MET A 354 -0.81 18.01 -11.51
CA MET A 354 -0.81 17.03 -12.61
C MET A 354 -2.19 16.86 -13.24
N SER A 355 -3.25 16.89 -12.42
CA SER A 355 -4.65 16.78 -12.86
C SER A 355 -5.17 18.02 -13.63
N LEU A 356 -4.38 19.09 -13.77
CA LEU A 356 -4.71 20.23 -14.65
C LEU A 356 -4.47 19.92 -16.14
N SER A 357 -3.46 19.10 -16.44
CA SER A 357 -2.99 18.86 -17.81
C SER A 357 -3.12 17.41 -18.26
N ALA A 358 -3.31 16.47 -17.34
CA ALA A 358 -3.42 15.04 -17.64
C ALA A 358 -4.77 14.47 -17.21
N ALA A 359 -5.19 13.40 -17.88
CA ALA A 359 -6.31 12.58 -17.43
C ALA A 359 -5.98 11.92 -16.08
N THR A 360 -6.98 11.78 -15.20
CA THR A 360 -6.79 11.20 -13.85
C THR A 360 -6.21 9.78 -13.90
N THR A 361 -6.51 9.01 -14.95
CA THR A 361 -5.98 7.65 -15.15
C THR A 361 -4.48 7.66 -15.46
N ALA A 362 -4.02 8.62 -16.25
CA ALA A 362 -2.59 8.81 -16.53
C ALA A 362 -1.84 9.26 -15.27
N VAL A 363 -2.40 10.21 -14.51
CA VAL A 363 -1.85 10.63 -13.21
C VAL A 363 -1.74 9.44 -12.27
N PHE A 364 -2.83 8.67 -12.11
CA PHE A 364 -2.88 7.48 -11.25
C PHE A 364 -1.83 6.45 -11.65
N THR A 365 -1.67 6.17 -12.95
CA THR A 365 -0.67 5.21 -13.43
C THR A 365 0.75 5.65 -13.06
N VAL A 366 1.12 6.90 -13.35
CA VAL A 366 2.46 7.43 -13.07
C VAL A 366 2.78 7.40 -11.58
N VAL A 367 1.87 7.88 -10.73
CA VAL A 367 2.13 7.96 -9.28
C VAL A 367 2.16 6.57 -8.62
N THR A 368 1.35 5.62 -9.10
CA THR A 368 1.38 4.22 -8.60
C THR A 368 2.63 3.47 -9.06
N GLY A 369 3.13 3.75 -10.27
CA GLY A 369 4.41 3.25 -10.77
C GLY A 369 5.58 3.74 -9.91
N ILE A 370 5.70 5.07 -9.73
CA ILE A 370 6.79 5.66 -8.90
C ILE A 370 6.70 5.19 -7.45
N SER A 371 5.49 5.08 -6.90
CA SER A 371 5.31 4.49 -5.58
C SER A 371 5.87 3.07 -5.53
N SER A 372 5.51 2.23 -6.50
CA SER A 372 6.01 0.86 -6.60
C SER A 372 7.53 0.78 -6.69
N ASP A 373 8.17 1.67 -7.45
CA ASP A 373 9.64 1.77 -7.50
C ASP A 373 10.26 1.95 -6.11
N MET A 374 9.76 2.93 -5.34
CA MET A 374 10.28 3.23 -4.00
C MET A 374 10.09 2.04 -3.05
N TYR A 375 8.90 1.43 -3.08
CA TYR A 375 8.57 0.29 -2.23
C TYR A 375 9.35 -0.98 -2.60
N LEU A 376 9.60 -1.23 -3.88
CA LEU A 376 10.41 -2.36 -4.33
C LEU A 376 11.85 -2.27 -3.79
N ILE A 377 12.43 -1.07 -3.77
CA ILE A 377 13.74 -0.82 -3.15
C ILE A 377 13.68 -1.13 -1.65
N VAL A 378 12.71 -0.55 -0.93
CA VAL A 378 12.56 -0.71 0.53
C VAL A 378 12.33 -2.17 0.92
N TYR A 379 11.47 -2.89 0.21
CA TYR A 379 11.17 -4.30 0.47
C TYR A 379 12.34 -5.22 0.13
N THR A 380 13.10 -4.91 -0.91
CA THR A 380 14.35 -5.61 -1.21
C THR A 380 15.34 -5.45 -0.06
N LEU A 381 15.50 -4.24 0.48
CA LEU A 381 16.34 -3.97 1.65
C LEU A 381 15.81 -4.68 2.91
N ALA A 382 14.50 -4.77 3.11
CA ALA A 382 13.89 -5.53 4.21
C ALA A 382 14.24 -7.02 4.14
N MET A 383 14.17 -7.62 2.94
CA MET A 383 14.55 -9.02 2.73
C MET A 383 16.06 -9.25 2.93
N LEU A 384 16.90 -8.31 2.51
CA LEU A 384 18.34 -8.36 2.77
C LEU A 384 18.64 -8.25 4.27
N ALA A 385 17.93 -7.38 4.99
CA ALA A 385 18.03 -7.25 6.44
C ALA A 385 17.63 -8.56 7.14
N HIS A 386 16.56 -9.23 6.69
CA HIS A 386 16.18 -10.55 7.21
C HIS A 386 17.27 -11.60 7.00
N ARG A 387 17.94 -11.61 5.85
CA ARG A 387 19.08 -12.54 5.64
C ARG A 387 20.23 -12.26 6.59
N LYS A 388 20.54 -11.00 6.84
CA LYS A 388 21.59 -10.61 7.81
C LYS A 388 21.18 -10.93 9.25
N TYR A 389 19.92 -10.71 9.61
CA TYR A 389 19.34 -11.17 10.88
C TYR A 389 19.54 -12.67 11.08
N ARG A 390 19.19 -13.49 10.08
CA ARG A 390 19.33 -14.95 10.11
C ARG A 390 20.77 -15.45 10.28
N LEU A 391 21.77 -14.59 10.05
CA LEU A 391 23.20 -14.87 10.21
C LEU A 391 23.79 -14.16 11.45
N SER A 392 22.99 -13.38 12.16
CA SER A 392 23.42 -12.61 13.33
C SER A 392 23.22 -13.39 14.62
N ASN A 393 23.84 -12.91 15.70
CA ASN A 393 23.65 -13.45 17.05
C ASN A 393 22.25 -13.14 17.63
N ASP A 394 21.50 -12.22 17.00
CA ASP A 394 20.12 -11.89 17.41
C ASP A 394 19.10 -12.97 16.95
N TYR A 395 19.53 -13.91 16.11
CA TYR A 395 18.64 -14.91 15.55
C TYR A 395 18.05 -15.83 16.63
N LEU A 396 16.72 -15.90 16.67
CA LEU A 396 15.99 -16.68 17.66
C LEU A 396 15.51 -18.02 17.07
N ALA A 397 16.25 -19.08 17.38
CA ALA A 397 16.02 -20.41 16.82
C ALA A 397 14.68 -21.03 17.18
N ASP A 398 14.05 -20.67 18.30
CA ASP A 398 12.75 -21.22 18.71
C ASP A 398 11.57 -20.25 18.44
N GLY A 399 11.78 -19.31 17.52
CA GLY A 399 10.86 -18.22 17.22
C GLY A 399 9.86 -18.49 16.09
N PHE A 400 9.17 -17.42 15.68
CA PHE A 400 8.40 -17.40 14.43
C PHE A 400 9.34 -17.31 13.23
N LYS A 401 9.23 -18.25 12.28
CA LYS A 401 10.19 -18.38 11.17
C LYS A 401 9.55 -18.18 9.80
N MET A 402 10.33 -17.62 8.88
CA MET A 402 10.10 -17.71 7.45
C MET A 402 10.45 -19.13 6.96
N PRO A 403 9.53 -19.81 6.26
CA PRO A 403 9.79 -21.16 5.76
C PRO A 403 10.90 -21.16 4.70
N ALA A 404 11.83 -22.11 4.80
CA ALA A 404 12.91 -22.33 3.84
C ALA A 404 13.68 -21.06 3.42
N TYR A 405 14.00 -20.17 4.39
CA TYR A 405 14.57 -18.84 4.13
C TYR A 405 15.79 -18.83 3.18
N ARG A 406 16.59 -19.90 3.16
CA ARG A 406 17.74 -20.05 2.26
C ARG A 406 17.37 -20.02 0.77
N ILE A 407 16.15 -20.44 0.43
CA ILE A 407 15.60 -20.44 -0.92
C ILE A 407 14.60 -19.29 -1.08
N THR A 408 13.66 -19.18 -0.15
CA THR A 408 12.53 -18.24 -0.28
C THR A 408 12.97 -16.79 -0.20
N SER A 409 13.98 -16.44 0.63
CA SER A 409 14.46 -15.06 0.73
C SER A 409 15.17 -14.58 -0.54
N PRO A 410 16.17 -15.29 -1.11
CA PRO A 410 16.73 -14.94 -2.42
C PRO A 410 15.69 -14.90 -3.54
N LEU A 411 14.73 -15.83 -3.54
CA LEU A 411 13.68 -15.87 -4.55
C LEU A 411 12.77 -14.64 -4.47
N THR A 412 12.35 -14.22 -3.27
CA THR A 412 11.57 -12.98 -3.08
C THR A 412 12.36 -11.74 -3.52
N ILE A 413 13.66 -11.66 -3.20
CA ILE A 413 14.53 -10.57 -3.66
C ILE A 413 14.59 -10.53 -5.19
N ALA A 414 14.87 -11.67 -5.83
CA ALA A 414 14.94 -11.77 -7.28
C ALA A 414 13.60 -11.37 -7.94
N PHE A 415 12.49 -11.76 -7.35
CA PHE A 415 11.16 -11.40 -7.83
C PHE A 415 10.88 -9.89 -7.74
N PHE A 416 11.20 -9.24 -6.61
CA PHE A 416 11.07 -7.78 -6.50
C PHE A 416 11.98 -7.04 -7.49
N VAL A 417 13.22 -7.51 -7.68
CA VAL A 417 14.12 -6.96 -8.71
C VAL A 417 13.53 -7.14 -10.11
N LEU A 418 12.90 -8.28 -10.40
CA LEU A 418 12.26 -8.54 -11.69
C LEU A 418 11.05 -7.62 -11.92
N ILE A 419 10.24 -7.34 -10.89
CA ILE A 419 9.14 -6.37 -11.02
C ILE A 419 9.69 -4.96 -11.24
N PHE A 420 10.75 -4.57 -10.51
CA PHE A 420 11.40 -3.28 -10.73
C PHE A 420 11.92 -3.17 -12.17
N ALA A 421 12.56 -4.23 -12.68
CA ALA A 421 12.99 -4.29 -14.07
C ALA A 421 11.81 -4.22 -15.05
N SER A 422 10.65 -4.79 -14.69
CA SER A 422 9.46 -4.78 -15.54
C SER A 422 8.91 -3.37 -15.82
N LEU A 423 9.13 -2.42 -14.90
CA LEU A 423 8.69 -1.02 -15.04
C LEU A 423 9.40 -0.30 -16.20
N PHE A 424 10.61 -0.72 -16.58
CA PHE A 424 11.32 -0.18 -17.75
C PHE A 424 10.70 -0.58 -19.09
N PHE A 425 9.80 -1.56 -19.10
CA PHE A 425 9.06 -1.98 -20.30
C PHE A 425 7.67 -1.36 -20.37
N ILE A 426 7.30 -0.50 -19.41
CA ILE A 426 6.02 0.20 -19.37
C ILE A 426 6.26 1.68 -19.61
N GLN A 427 5.81 2.20 -20.75
CA GLN A 427 6.13 3.58 -21.19
C GLN A 427 5.80 4.64 -20.13
N ALA A 428 4.69 4.48 -19.40
CA ALA A 428 4.27 5.39 -18.34
C ALA A 428 5.20 5.39 -17.11
N ASP A 429 5.90 4.28 -16.87
CA ASP A 429 6.68 4.05 -15.65
C ASP A 429 8.18 4.27 -15.85
N ILE A 430 8.69 4.28 -17.08
CA ILE A 430 10.13 4.44 -17.39
C ILE A 430 10.74 5.66 -16.69
N VAL A 431 10.05 6.80 -16.71
CA VAL A 431 10.55 8.04 -16.08
C VAL A 431 10.66 7.87 -14.57
N GLY A 432 9.67 7.22 -13.95
CA GLY A 432 9.68 6.90 -12.53
C GLY A 432 10.82 5.97 -12.16
N ALA A 433 11.00 4.88 -12.92
CA ALA A 433 12.01 3.87 -12.68
C ALA A 433 13.44 4.44 -12.85
N ILE A 434 13.67 5.28 -13.86
CA ILE A 434 14.94 6.03 -14.02
C ILE A 434 15.15 6.96 -12.82
N GLY A 435 14.12 7.71 -12.43
CA GLY A 435 14.16 8.58 -11.25
C GLY A 435 14.51 7.81 -9.98
N ALA A 436 14.00 6.60 -9.81
CA ALA A 436 14.30 5.73 -8.68
C ALA A 436 15.75 5.23 -8.67
N ILE A 437 16.31 4.92 -9.84
CA ILE A 437 17.75 4.60 -9.97
C ILE A 437 18.59 5.82 -9.59
N ILE A 438 18.27 6.99 -10.14
CA ILE A 438 18.99 8.24 -9.85
C ILE A 438 18.92 8.55 -8.35
N TRP A 439 17.74 8.45 -7.74
CA TRP A 439 17.55 8.59 -6.30
C TRP A 439 18.42 7.62 -5.51
N THR A 440 18.40 6.33 -5.88
CA THR A 440 19.18 5.29 -5.20
C THR A 440 20.68 5.53 -5.30
N LEU A 441 21.18 5.89 -6.49
CA LEU A 441 22.61 6.12 -6.70
C LEU A 441 23.09 7.41 -6.05
N LEU A 442 22.38 8.52 -6.25
CA LEU A 442 22.77 9.83 -5.74
C LEU A 442 22.54 9.93 -4.23
N PHE A 443 21.30 9.73 -3.77
CA PHE A 443 20.99 9.87 -2.35
C PHE A 443 21.58 8.72 -1.53
N GLY A 444 21.55 7.49 -2.03
CA GLY A 444 22.26 6.37 -1.42
C GLY A 444 23.78 6.60 -1.35
N GLY A 445 24.37 7.16 -2.41
CA GLY A 445 25.79 7.54 -2.41
C GLY A 445 26.13 8.64 -1.39
N ILE A 446 25.30 9.69 -1.31
CA ILE A 446 25.47 10.79 -0.34
C ILE A 446 25.37 10.29 1.10
N THR A 447 24.36 9.47 1.41
CA THR A 447 24.17 8.92 2.76
C THR A 447 25.32 8.02 3.19
N PHE A 448 25.84 7.19 2.27
CA PHE A 448 27.02 6.38 2.52
C PHE A 448 28.29 7.23 2.75
N ALA A 449 28.53 8.23 1.90
CA ALA A 449 29.68 9.12 2.02
C ALA A 449 29.65 9.94 3.32
N HIS A 450 28.49 10.46 3.71
CA HIS A 450 28.33 11.20 4.96
C HIS A 450 28.65 10.33 6.18
N GLN A 451 28.20 9.08 6.19
CA GLN A 451 28.47 8.19 7.32
C GLN A 451 29.92 7.69 7.36
N ALA A 452 30.56 7.50 6.20
CA ALA A 452 31.98 7.19 6.13
C ALA A 452 32.82 8.31 6.78
N ARG A 453 32.45 9.58 6.56
CA ARG A 453 33.11 10.73 7.21
C ARG A 453 32.91 10.73 8.73
N LEU A 454 31.70 10.48 9.23
CA LEU A 454 31.43 10.40 10.67
C LEU A 454 32.21 9.27 11.36
N ARG A 455 32.38 8.13 10.70
CA ARG A 455 33.21 7.01 11.21
C ARG A 455 34.70 7.33 11.22
N ALA A 456 35.18 8.15 10.29
CA ALA A 456 36.57 8.58 10.28
C ALA A 456 36.87 9.53 11.46
N VAL A 457 35.97 10.48 11.73
CA VAL A 457 36.10 11.46 12.82
C VAL A 457 36.00 10.82 14.22
N THR A 458 35.28 9.71 14.37
CA THR A 458 35.16 8.99 15.65
C THR A 458 36.32 8.01 15.91
N ARG A 459 37.18 7.77 14.92
CA ARG A 459 38.37 6.91 15.03
C ARG A 459 39.68 7.70 15.21
N SER A 460 39.67 8.99 14.91
CA SER A 460 40.71 9.97 15.25
C SER A 460 40.47 10.53 16.64
#